data_AF-A0A9P0TC81-F1
#
_entry.id   AF-A0A9P0TC81-F1
#
_cell.length_a   1.000
_cell.length_b   1.000
_cell.length_c   1.000
_cell.angle_alpha   90.00
_cell.angle_beta   90.00
_cell.angle_gamma   90.00
#
_symmetry.space_group_name_H-M   'P 1'
#
loop_
_entity.id
_entity.type
_entity.pdbx_description
1 polymer ?
#
loop_
_entity_poly.entity_id
_entity_poly.type
_entity_poly.pdbx_seq_one_letter_code
_entity_poly.pdbx_strand_id
1 'polypeptide(L)'
;MTLREASVSDCPLRLRELFVVILLFCFPSEPLKLWDTFKDDLCEDIRRAAQQQDQDCDVHNEGLIQIENKLLELNDKHLADFGLPSPNRQQNILHAIP
;
A
#
# COMPACT_ATOMS: atom_id res chain seq x y z
N MET A 1 -5.92 -12.58 -14.27
CA MET A 1 -5.77 -11.22 -13.72
C MET A 1 -4.64 -11.24 -12.70
N THR A 2 -3.42 -10.97 -13.17
CA THR A 2 -2.22 -10.85 -12.33
C THR A 2 -1.98 -9.38 -11.97
N LEU A 3 -1.17 -9.10 -10.95
CA LEU A 3 -0.76 -7.72 -10.61
C LEU A 3 -0.17 -6.97 -11.83
N ARG A 4 0.57 -7.68 -12.68
CA ARG A 4 1.11 -7.14 -13.92
C ARG A 4 0.04 -6.71 -14.93
N GLU A 5 -1.09 -7.41 -14.99
CA GLU A 5 -2.19 -7.04 -15.89
C GLU A 5 -2.99 -5.86 -15.32
N ALA A 6 -3.15 -5.80 -14.01
CA ALA A 6 -3.80 -4.68 -13.33
C ALA A 6 -2.95 -3.40 -13.36
N SER A 7 -1.62 -3.49 -13.43
CA SER A 7 -0.74 -2.32 -13.49
C SER A 7 -0.82 -1.60 -14.83
N VAL A 8 -1.22 -2.31 -15.88
CA VAL A 8 -1.47 -1.75 -17.22
C VAL A 8 -2.83 -1.02 -17.29
N SER A 9 -3.73 -1.25 -16.33
CA SER A 9 -5.11 -0.75 -16.35
C SER A 9 -5.34 0.60 -15.64
N ASP A 10 -4.29 1.36 -15.30
CA ASP A 10 -4.37 2.76 -14.82
C ASP A 10 -5.17 2.96 -13.52
N CYS A 11 -5.10 2.02 -12.56
CA CYS A 11 -5.68 2.26 -11.23
C CYS A 11 -4.83 1.64 -10.11
N PRO A 12 -3.84 2.39 -9.59
CA PRO A 12 -3.00 1.98 -8.46
C PRO A 12 -3.81 1.57 -7.21
N LEU A 13 -4.98 2.19 -7.00
CA LEU A 13 -5.93 1.76 -5.96
C LEU A 13 -6.38 0.30 -6.16
N ARG A 14 -6.77 -0.08 -7.38
CA ARG A 14 -7.15 -1.47 -7.70
C ARG A 14 -5.99 -2.43 -7.55
N LEU A 15 -4.77 -1.98 -7.84
CA LEU A 15 -3.56 -2.76 -7.59
C LEU A 15 -3.37 -3.03 -6.09
N ARG A 16 -3.57 -2.01 -5.23
CA ARG A 16 -3.53 -2.18 -3.77
C ARG A 16 -4.62 -3.14 -3.30
N GLU A 17 -5.84 -3.04 -3.81
CA GLU A 17 -6.93 -3.99 -3.52
C GLU A 17 -6.57 -5.43 -3.91
N LEU A 18 -6.01 -5.62 -5.11
CA LEU A 18 -5.57 -6.93 -5.57
C LEU A 18 -4.42 -7.48 -4.72
N PHE A 19 -3.47 -6.62 -4.33
CA PHE A 19 -2.39 -7.00 -3.42
C PHE A 19 -2.94 -7.50 -2.07
N VAL A 20 -3.93 -6.80 -1.49
CA VAL A 20 -4.63 -7.23 -0.28
C VAL A 20 -5.28 -8.60 -0.47
N VAL A 21 -6.02 -8.80 -1.57
CA VAL A 21 -6.63 -10.11 -1.88
C VAL A 21 -5.58 -11.21 -1.97
N ILE A 22 -4.43 -10.95 -2.61
CA ILE A 22 -3.34 -11.91 -2.71
C ILE A 22 -2.80 -12.27 -1.32
N LEU A 23 -2.56 -11.29 -0.45
CA LEU A 23 -2.12 -11.55 0.93
C LEU A 23 -3.12 -12.42 1.68
N LEU A 24 -4.40 -12.08 1.60
CA LEU A 24 -5.47 -12.71 2.37
C LEU A 24 -5.78 -14.15 1.95
N PHE A 25 -5.81 -14.40 0.64
CA PHE A 25 -6.39 -15.62 0.10
C PHE A 25 -5.40 -16.49 -0.66
N CYS A 26 -4.27 -15.94 -1.10
CA CYS A 26 -3.29 -16.67 -1.90
C CYS A 26 -2.02 -17.03 -1.12
N PHE A 27 -1.83 -16.48 0.08
CA PHE A 27 -0.70 -16.80 0.97
C PHE A 27 0.64 -16.85 0.24
N PRO A 28 1.09 -15.72 -0.37
CA PRO A 28 2.28 -15.72 -1.20
C PRO A 28 3.52 -16.17 -0.40
N SER A 29 4.37 -17.00 -1.01
CA SER A 29 5.58 -17.52 -0.35
C SER A 29 6.62 -16.43 -0.01
N GLU A 30 6.64 -15.33 -0.77
CA GLU A 30 7.56 -14.19 -0.57
C GLU A 30 6.78 -12.85 -0.61
N PRO A 31 5.95 -12.53 0.41
CA PRO A 31 5.12 -11.30 0.42
C PRO A 31 5.95 -10.02 0.31
N LEU A 32 7.09 -9.97 1.01
CA LEU A 32 8.00 -8.82 0.99
C LEU A 32 8.60 -8.56 -0.39
N LYS A 33 9.04 -9.62 -1.07
CA LYS A 33 9.57 -9.52 -2.44
C LYS A 33 8.49 -9.07 -3.42
N LEU A 34 7.26 -9.54 -3.23
CA LEU A 34 6.12 -9.10 -4.03
C LEU A 34 5.87 -7.60 -3.83
N TRP A 35 5.86 -7.13 -2.58
CA TRP A 35 5.78 -5.71 -2.25
C TRP A 35 6.92 -4.93 -2.91
N ASP A 36 8.18 -5.32 -2.71
CA ASP A 36 9.34 -4.60 -3.26
C ASP A 36 9.34 -4.55 -4.79
N THR A 37 8.79 -5.56 -5.45
CA THR A 37 8.67 -5.61 -6.92
C THR A 37 7.65 -4.62 -7.46
N PHE A 38 6.55 -4.38 -6.72
CA PHE A 38 5.40 -3.62 -7.22
C PHE A 38 5.11 -2.33 -6.44
N LYS A 39 5.87 -1.98 -5.40
CA LYS A 39 5.59 -0.82 -4.53
C LYS A 39 5.50 0.51 -5.28
N ASP A 40 6.26 0.68 -6.35
CA ASP A 40 6.20 1.89 -7.19
C ASP A 40 4.89 1.97 -7.97
N ASP A 41 4.44 0.85 -8.54
CA ASP A 41 3.16 0.76 -9.26
C ASP A 41 1.97 0.87 -8.30
N LEU A 42 2.10 0.25 -7.12
CA LEU A 42 1.09 0.26 -6.05
C LEU A 42 0.89 1.64 -5.45
N CYS A 43 1.90 2.52 -5.50
CA CYS A 43 1.85 3.85 -4.87
C CYS A 43 1.96 4.99 -5.90
N GLU A 44 1.72 4.68 -7.17
CA GLU A 44 1.88 5.61 -8.29
C GLU A 44 0.96 6.83 -8.17
N ASP A 45 -0.29 6.62 -7.79
CA ASP A 45 -1.30 7.67 -7.52
C ASP A 45 -0.93 8.51 -6.30
N ILE A 46 -0.41 7.88 -5.24
CA ILE A 46 0.06 8.57 -4.03
C ILE A 46 1.23 9.50 -4.39
N ARG A 47 2.19 9.00 -5.18
CA ARG A 47 3.31 9.80 -5.70
C ARG A 47 2.83 10.97 -6.54
N ARG A 48 1.88 10.74 -7.46
CA ARG A 48 1.28 11.81 -8.28
C ARG A 48 0.61 12.87 -7.40
N ALA A 49 -0.15 12.46 -6.39
CA ALA A 49 -0.81 13.36 -5.46
C ALA A 49 0.19 14.21 -4.65
N ALA A 50 1.24 13.59 -4.11
CA ALA A 50 2.30 14.29 -3.38
C ALA A 50 3.00 15.35 -4.25
N GLN A 51 3.31 15.01 -5.50
CA GLN A 51 3.91 15.94 -6.47
C GLN A 51 2.99 17.11 -6.83
N GLN A 52 1.69 16.87 -6.96
CA GLN A 52 0.70 17.92 -7.23
C GLN A 52 0.55 18.90 -6.06
N GLN A 53 0.80 18.44 -4.83
CA GLN A 53 0.66 19.21 -3.61
C GLN A 53 1.99 19.79 -3.09
N ASP A 54 3.11 19.58 -3.80
CA ASP A 54 4.48 19.93 -3.36
C ASP A 54 4.77 19.45 -1.93
N GLN A 55 4.26 18.26 -1.59
CA GLN A 55 4.38 17.67 -0.27
C GLN A 55 5.49 16.61 -0.27
N ASP A 56 6.45 16.77 0.63
CA ASP A 56 7.40 15.71 0.94
C ASP A 56 6.71 14.67 1.84
N CYS A 57 6.38 13.52 1.26
CA CYS A 57 5.80 12.41 2.00
C CYS A 57 6.49 11.09 1.64
N ASP A 58 6.54 10.17 2.60
CA ASP A 58 6.97 8.81 2.32
C ASP A 58 5.83 8.06 1.61
N VAL A 59 5.89 8.10 0.28
CA VAL A 59 4.91 7.50 -0.63
C VAL A 59 4.70 6.01 -0.34
N HIS A 60 5.77 5.29 0.00
CA HIS A 60 5.69 3.85 0.26
C HIS A 60 5.06 3.57 1.63
N ASN A 61 5.40 4.38 2.62
CA ASN A 61 4.74 4.31 3.93
C ASN A 61 3.23 4.58 3.82
N GLU A 62 2.83 5.59 3.07
CA GLU A 62 1.40 5.88 2.82
C GLU A 62 0.71 4.71 2.09
N GLY A 63 1.40 4.09 1.12
CA GLY A 63 0.93 2.86 0.48
C GLY A 63 0.71 1.71 1.48
N LEU A 64 1.65 1.51 2.40
CA LEU A 64 1.53 0.51 3.48
C LEU A 64 0.37 0.84 4.43
N ILE A 65 0.15 2.11 4.78
CA ILE A 65 -0.99 2.53 5.60
C ILE A 65 -2.31 2.14 4.92
N GLN A 66 -2.47 2.45 3.63
CA GLN A 66 -3.70 2.14 2.90
C GLN A 66 -3.94 0.63 2.77
N ILE A 67 -2.90 -0.15 2.51
CA ILE A 67 -3.00 -1.61 2.45
C ILE A 67 -3.37 -2.18 3.83
N GLU A 68 -2.73 -1.71 4.90
CA GLU A 68 -3.03 -2.20 6.25
C GLU A 68 -4.44 -1.82 6.70
N ASN A 69 -4.91 -0.61 6.40
CA ASN A 69 -6.29 -0.21 6.69
C ASN A 69 -7.28 -1.15 5.99
N LYS A 70 -6.98 -1.59 4.77
CA LYS A 70 -7.84 -2.53 4.04
C LYS A 70 -7.77 -3.95 4.59
N LEU A 71 -6.61 -4.40 5.07
CA LEU A 71 -6.48 -5.68 5.78
C LEU A 71 -7.31 -5.67 7.06
N LEU A 72 -7.20 -4.60 7.87
CA LEU A 72 -7.99 -4.42 9.09
C LEU A 72 -9.50 -4.43 8.78
N GLU A 73 -9.93 -3.69 7.76
CA GLU A 73 -11.35 -3.66 7.33
C GLU A 73 -11.89 -5.05 6.96
N LEU A 74 -11.07 -5.89 6.33
CA LEU A 74 -11.53 -7.17 5.76
C LEU A 74 -11.42 -8.34 6.74
N ASN A 75 -10.43 -8.36 7.63
CA ASN A 75 -10.22 -9.51 8.53
C ASN A 75 -9.39 -9.24 9.79
N ASP A 76 -9.28 -7.99 10.25
CA ASP A 76 -8.54 -7.62 11.47
C ASP A 76 -7.05 -8.04 11.46
N LYS A 77 -6.46 -8.25 10.28
CA LYS A 77 -5.02 -8.56 10.16
C LYS A 77 -4.18 -7.33 9.91
N HIS A 78 -2.94 -7.40 10.37
CA HIS A 78 -1.89 -6.42 10.18
C HIS A 78 -0.91 -6.85 9.08
N LEU A 79 -0.14 -5.90 8.55
CA LEU A 79 0.93 -6.21 7.60
C LEU A 79 2.00 -7.14 8.19
N ALA A 80 2.24 -7.01 9.51
CA ALA A 80 3.16 -7.87 10.25
C ALA A 80 2.77 -9.36 10.21
N ASP A 81 1.47 -9.68 10.13
CA ASP A 81 0.99 -11.07 10.01
C ASP A 81 1.40 -11.74 8.69
N PHE A 82 1.81 -10.94 7.70
CA PHE A 82 2.30 -11.38 6.40
C PHE A 82 3.82 -11.18 6.23
N GLY A 83 4.54 -10.81 7.30
CA GLY A 83 5.97 -10.52 7.22
C GLY A 83 6.33 -9.25 6.44
N LEU A 84 5.38 -8.32 6.32
CA LEU A 84 5.60 -7.00 5.71
C LEU A 84 5.95 -5.95 6.78
N PRO A 85 6.64 -4.86 6.41
CA PRO A 85 6.97 -3.78 7.34
C PRO A 85 5.70 -3.10 7.87
N SER A 86 5.68 -2.85 9.18
CA SER A 86 4.61 -2.05 9.80
C SER A 86 4.72 -0.58 9.38
N PRO A 87 3.61 0.06 9.00
CA PRO A 87 3.64 1.45 8.56
C PRO A 87 3.86 2.40 9.75
N ASN A 88 4.61 3.45 9.50
CA ASN A 88 4.80 4.56 10.41
C ASN A 88 3.60 5.53 10.33
N ARG A 89 2.64 5.37 11.24
CA ARG A 89 1.47 6.26 11.34
C ARG A 89 1.74 7.60 12.02
N GLN A 90 2.93 7.80 12.60
CA GLN A 90 3.25 9.01 13.37
C GLN A 90 3.55 10.23 12.50
N GLN A 91 3.71 10.06 11.18
CA GLN A 91 3.94 11.19 10.26
C GLN A 91 2.72 12.11 10.05
N ASN A 92 1.53 11.76 10.58
CA ASN A 92 0.32 12.58 10.45
C ASN A 92 -0.03 13.43 11.69
N ILE A 93 0.85 13.55 12.69
CA ILE A 93 0.59 14.33 13.92
C ILE A 93 1.12 15.79 13.82
N LEU A 94 1.67 16.23 12.68
CA LEU A 94 2.26 17.57 12.56
C LEU A 94 1.33 18.64 11.93
N HIS A 95 0.09 18.32 11.55
CA HIS A 95 -0.79 19.30 10.90
C HIS A 95 -2.18 19.49 11.51
N ALA A 96 -2.43 19.03 12.74
CA ALA A 96 -3.70 19.23 13.41
C ALA A 96 -3.54 19.89 14.79
N ILE A 97 -3.13 21.17 14.86
CA ILE A 97 -3.46 22.20 15.89
C ILE A 97 -3.12 23.57 15.25
N PRO A 98 -3.95 24.63 15.35
CA PRO A 98 -4.90 24.96 16.43
C PRO A 98 -6.39 24.79 16.15
#